data_AF-A0A2T4T481-F1
#
_entry.id   AF-A0A2T4T481-F1
#
_cell.length_a   1.000
_cell.length_b   1.000
_cell.length_c   1.000
_cell.angle_alpha   90.00
_cell.angle_beta   90.00
_cell.angle_gamma   90.00
#
_symmetry.space_group_name_H-M   'P 1'
#
loop_
_entity.id
_entity.type
_entity.pdbx_description
1 polymer ?
#
loop_
_entity_poly.entity_id
_entity_poly.type
_entity_poly.pdbx_seq_one_letter_code
_entity_poly.pdbx_strand_id
1 'polypeptide(L)'
;MEELTKTRRYLFLLGGALMVIGAGTYVLMWNRQIVSWIFLLGAILFVTIQLLQAYTGSSITIKRLKRIMGMADLFFILAGLLMVDNAYGVLRPMFTHVVDYLTYVYNKWVILLLIAALLEMYTMHRISSELEKGKSINPKKHKS
;
A
#
# COMPACT_ATOMS: atom_id res chain seq x y z
N MET A 1 11.74 -25.11 2.10
CA MET A 1 11.99 -23.66 1.99
C MET A 1 11.00 -22.94 1.06
N GLU A 2 10.26 -23.62 0.16
CA GLU A 2 9.38 -22.98 -0.84
C GLU A 2 7.97 -22.56 -0.34
N GLU A 3 7.44 -23.20 0.70
CA GLU A 3 6.09 -22.93 1.22
C GLU A 3 5.95 -21.50 1.77
N LEU A 4 6.96 -21.01 2.49
CA LEU A 4 6.94 -19.68 3.12
C LEU A 4 6.83 -18.56 2.10
N THR A 5 7.37 -18.73 0.89
CA THR A 5 7.32 -17.72 -0.17
C THR A 5 5.97 -17.71 -0.89
N LYS A 6 5.35 -18.88 -1.10
CA LYS A 6 4.01 -19.00 -1.70
C LYS A 6 2.94 -18.44 -0.78
N THR A 7 2.96 -18.81 0.50
CA THR A 7 1.99 -18.34 1.50
C THR A 7 2.08 -16.83 1.69
N ARG A 8 3.31 -16.28 1.78
CA ARG A 8 3.50 -14.83 1.82
C ARG A 8 2.91 -14.18 0.57
N ARG A 9 3.25 -14.65 -0.63
CA ARG A 9 2.77 -14.09 -1.90
C ARG A 9 1.23 -14.09 -1.97
N TYR A 10 0.59 -15.15 -1.50
CA TYR A 10 -0.87 -15.22 -1.40
C TYR A 10 -1.42 -14.18 -0.40
N LEU A 11 -0.80 -14.03 0.78
CA LEU A 11 -1.18 -13.01 1.76
C LEU A 11 -1.02 -11.57 1.22
N PHE A 12 0.00 -11.31 0.39
CA PHE A 12 0.17 -10.00 -0.24
C PHE A 12 -0.95 -9.69 -1.23
N LEU A 13 -1.30 -10.66 -2.08
CA LEU A 13 -2.46 -10.56 -2.97
C LEU A 13 -3.76 -10.38 -2.19
N LEU A 14 -3.91 -11.10 -1.08
CA LEU A 14 -5.06 -11.00 -0.21
C LEU A 14 -5.17 -9.60 0.42
N GLY A 15 -4.07 -9.05 0.94
CA GLY A 15 -4.02 -7.70 1.52
C GLY A 15 -4.38 -6.62 0.50
N GLY A 16 -3.80 -6.68 -0.70
CA GLY A 16 -4.14 -5.76 -1.79
C GLY A 16 -5.59 -5.89 -2.26
N ALA A 17 -6.11 -7.12 -2.39
CA ALA A 17 -7.51 -7.35 -2.72
C ALA A 17 -8.44 -6.79 -1.64
N LEU A 18 -8.10 -6.96 -0.36
CA LEU A 18 -8.86 -6.39 0.76
C LEU A 18 -8.91 -4.86 0.69
N MET A 19 -7.79 -4.22 0.33
CA MET A 19 -7.73 -2.76 0.15
C MET A 19 -8.63 -2.30 -1.01
N VAL A 20 -8.60 -2.99 -2.16
CA VAL A 20 -9.44 -2.63 -3.31
C VAL A 20 -10.92 -2.84 -3.01
N ILE A 21 -11.27 -3.94 -2.34
CA ILE A 21 -12.65 -4.23 -1.91
C ILE A 21 -13.12 -3.19 -0.89
N GLY A 22 -12.27 -2.81 0.06
CA GLY A 22 -12.55 -1.76 1.05
C GLY A 22 -12.80 -0.41 0.37
N ALA A 23 -11.91 0.02 -0.53
CA ALA A 23 -12.08 1.29 -1.25
C ALA A 23 -13.32 1.27 -2.17
N GLY A 24 -13.54 0.19 -2.92
CA GLY A 24 -14.66 0.05 -3.84
C GLY A 24 -16.02 0.02 -3.12
N THR A 25 -16.11 -0.73 -2.02
CA THR A 25 -17.35 -0.79 -1.23
C THR A 25 -17.66 0.55 -0.55
N TYR A 26 -16.63 1.34 -0.19
CA TYR A 26 -16.82 2.66 0.41
C TYR A 26 -17.42 3.65 -0.59
N VAL A 27 -16.98 3.60 -1.86
CA VAL A 27 -17.53 4.42 -2.96
C VAL A 27 -18.99 4.07 -3.25
N LEU A 28 -19.38 2.80 -3.11
CA LEU A 28 -20.78 2.35 -3.26
C LEU A 28 -21.69 2.79 -2.10
N MET A 29 -21.19 3.60 -1.15
CA MET A 29 -21.93 4.13 0.01
C MET A 29 -22.55 3.06 0.92
N TRP A 30 -22.10 1.81 0.84
CA TRP A 30 -22.55 0.73 1.70
C TRP A 30 -21.83 0.81 3.06
N ASN A 31 -22.56 1.16 4.13
CA ASN A 31 -22.10 1.23 5.52
C ASN A 31 -20.64 1.71 5.71
N ARG A 32 -20.42 3.01 5.44
CA ARG A 32 -19.09 3.68 5.42
C ARG A 32 -18.21 3.42 6.65
N GLN A 33 -18.79 3.18 7.82
CA GLN A 33 -18.04 2.92 9.05
C GLN A 33 -17.30 1.58 9.01
N ILE A 34 -18.01 0.49 8.70
CA ILE A 34 -17.40 -0.86 8.69
C ILE A 34 -16.35 -0.97 7.59
N VAL A 35 -16.64 -0.38 6.43
CA VAL A 35 -15.76 -0.47 5.26
C VAL A 35 -14.43 0.26 5.49
N SER A 36 -14.43 1.34 6.26
CA SER A 36 -13.20 2.06 6.62
C SER A 36 -12.25 1.20 7.46
N TRP A 37 -12.80 0.39 8.37
CA TRP A 37 -12.02 -0.57 9.16
C TRP A 37 -11.46 -1.71 8.30
N ILE A 38 -12.24 -2.22 7.35
CA ILE A 38 -11.79 -3.28 6.43
C ILE A 38 -10.62 -2.78 5.57
N PHE A 39 -10.74 -1.56 5.04
CA PHE A 39 -9.66 -0.94 4.25
C PHE A 39 -8.39 -0.77 5.10
N LEU A 40 -8.52 -0.22 6.31
CA LEU A 40 -7.38 0.06 7.19
C LEU A 40 -6.68 -1.24 7.62
N LEU A 41 -7.45 -2.28 7.93
CA LEU A 41 -6.92 -3.61 8.24
C LEU A 41 -6.19 -4.23 7.03
N GLY A 42 -6.77 -4.09 5.83
CA GLY A 42 -6.15 -4.49 4.57
C GLY A 42 -4.81 -3.79 4.33
N ALA A 43 -4.77 -2.46 4.55
CA ALA A 43 -3.57 -1.66 4.40
C ALA A 43 -2.46 -2.09 5.37
N ILE A 44 -2.77 -2.25 6.66
CA ILE A 44 -1.78 -2.71 7.65
C ILE A 44 -1.21 -4.08 7.26
N LEU A 45 -2.08 -5.02 6.87
CA LEU A 45 -1.66 -6.36 6.46
C LEU A 45 -0.76 -6.31 5.22
N PHE A 46 -1.16 -5.51 4.22
CA PHE A 46 -0.43 -5.31 2.98
C PHE A 46 0.98 -4.77 3.25
N VAL A 47 1.08 -3.65 3.97
CA VAL A 47 2.37 -3.03 4.34
C VAL A 47 3.25 -4.00 5.13
N THR A 48 2.68 -4.72 6.10
CA THR A 48 3.45 -5.67 6.92
C THR A 48 4.04 -6.79 6.06
N ILE A 49 3.26 -7.39 5.18
CA ILE A 49 3.72 -8.46 4.31
C ILE A 49 4.68 -7.94 3.24
N GLN A 50 4.45 -6.73 2.73
CA GLN A 50 5.33 -6.06 1.78
C GLN A 50 6.69 -5.72 2.38
N LEU A 51 6.77 -5.42 3.68
CA LEU A 51 8.03 -5.30 4.41
C LEU A 51 8.72 -6.66 4.61
N LEU A 52 7.96 -7.72 4.90
CA LEU A 52 8.49 -9.06 5.16
C LEU A 52 8.91 -9.86 3.91
N GLN A 53 8.27 -9.62 2.75
CA GLN A 53 8.62 -10.26 1.48
C GLN A 53 9.84 -9.62 0.81
N ALA A 54 10.08 -8.34 1.10
CA ALA A 54 11.07 -7.56 0.40
C ALA A 54 12.46 -7.72 1.01
N TYR A 55 13.05 -8.92 0.98
CA TYR A 55 14.50 -9.11 0.76
C TYR A 55 14.96 -10.58 0.78
N THR A 56 15.75 -10.97 -0.23
CA THR A 56 16.83 -11.99 -0.09
C THR A 56 18.07 -11.63 -0.94
N GLY A 57 18.19 -10.39 -1.46
CA GLY A 57 19.27 -10.01 -2.38
C GLY A 57 20.07 -8.79 -1.91
N SER A 58 21.38 -8.95 -1.65
CA SER A 58 22.33 -7.98 -1.07
C SER A 58 22.67 -6.72 -1.92
N SER A 59 21.76 -6.20 -2.75
CA SER A 59 22.06 -5.03 -3.61
C SER A 59 21.54 -3.72 -3.02
N ILE A 60 22.47 -2.79 -2.72
CA ILE A 60 22.22 -1.44 -2.15
C ILE A 60 21.18 -0.64 -2.95
N THR A 61 21.11 -0.84 -4.27
CA THR A 61 20.13 -0.20 -5.16
C THR A 61 18.69 -0.57 -4.81
N ILE A 62 18.41 -1.84 -4.49
CA ILE A 62 17.08 -2.32 -4.13
C ILE A 62 16.66 -1.76 -2.76
N LYS A 63 17.61 -1.60 -1.83
CA LYS A 63 17.35 -1.03 -0.49
C LYS A 63 16.85 0.42 -0.55
N ARG A 64 17.39 1.25 -1.47
CA ARG A 64 16.94 2.63 -1.66
C ARG A 64 15.55 2.71 -2.31
N LEU A 65 15.31 1.91 -3.35
CA LEU A 65 13.99 1.83 -3.99
C LEU A 65 12.93 1.35 -2.99
N LYS A 66 13.28 0.43 -2.08
CA LYS A 66 12.35 -0.06 -1.06
C LYS A 66 11.89 1.03 -0.10
N ARG A 67 12.72 2.03 0.19
CA ARG A 67 12.33 3.19 1.01
C ARG A 67 11.22 4.00 0.32
N ILE A 68 11.23 4.06 -1.02
CA ILE A 68 10.20 4.75 -1.81
C ILE A 68 8.90 3.92 -1.84
N MET A 69 8.99 2.59 -1.95
CA MET A 69 7.83 1.69 -1.83
C MET A 69 7.18 1.83 -0.45
N GLY A 70 7.98 1.83 0.63
CA GLY A 70 7.47 2.06 1.99
C GLY A 70 6.85 3.44 2.21
N MET A 71 7.24 4.46 1.43
CA MET A 71 6.54 5.74 1.42
C MET A 71 5.16 5.60 0.77
N ALA A 72 5.04 4.90 -0.37
CA ALA A 72 3.73 4.63 -0.98
C ALA A 72 2.80 3.87 -0.02
N ASP A 73 3.33 2.86 0.66
CA ASP A 73 2.65 2.07 1.68
C ASP A 73 2.15 2.94 2.85
N LEU A 74 2.93 3.93 3.26
CA LEU A 74 2.53 4.91 4.27
C LEU A 74 1.38 5.81 3.78
N PHE A 75 1.38 6.21 2.50
CA PHE A 75 0.28 6.96 1.92
C PHE A 75 -1.02 6.13 1.88
N PHE A 76 -0.94 4.81 1.68
CA PHE A 76 -2.10 3.93 1.80
C PHE A 76 -2.69 3.90 3.21
N ILE A 77 -1.85 3.79 4.24
CA ILE A 77 -2.30 3.83 5.63
C ILE A 77 -2.91 5.21 5.95
N LEU A 78 -2.27 6.30 5.54
CA LEU A 78 -2.78 7.66 5.72
C LEU A 78 -4.14 7.87 5.06
N ALA A 79 -4.31 7.36 3.83
CA ALA A 79 -5.60 7.41 3.15
C ALA A 79 -6.67 6.59 3.88
N GLY A 80 -6.32 5.43 4.45
CA GLY A 80 -7.22 4.63 5.28
C GLY A 80 -7.61 5.33 6.58
N LEU A 81 -6.65 5.97 7.24
CA LEU A 81 -6.89 6.78 8.43
C LEU A 81 -7.86 7.93 8.12
N LEU A 82 -7.62 8.66 7.03
CA LEU A 82 -8.52 9.72 6.56
C LEU A 82 -9.92 9.21 6.23
N MET A 83 -10.04 7.97 5.74
CA MET A 83 -11.33 7.33 5.47
C MET A 83 -12.09 7.04 6.78
N VAL A 84 -11.39 6.55 7.82
CA VAL A 84 -11.94 6.34 9.17
C VAL A 84 -12.31 7.68 9.83
N ASP A 85 -11.46 8.69 9.72
CA ASP A 85 -11.71 10.04 10.23
C ASP A 85 -12.95 10.68 9.57
N ASN A 86 -13.16 10.46 8.27
CA ASN A 86 -14.37 10.88 7.59
C ASN A 86 -15.62 10.17 8.12
N ALA A 87 -15.52 8.87 8.42
CA ALA A 87 -16.65 8.06 8.89
C ALA A 87 -17.03 8.29 10.36
N TYR A 88 -16.05 8.56 11.24
CA TYR A 88 -16.27 8.72 12.68
C TYR A 88 -16.17 10.17 13.17
N GLY A 89 -15.63 11.08 12.37
CA GLY A 89 -15.45 12.49 12.76
C GLY A 89 -14.43 12.67 13.89
N VAL A 90 -13.45 11.78 14.05
CA VAL A 90 -12.48 11.78 15.16
C VAL A 90 -11.60 13.03 15.17
N LEU A 91 -11.34 13.63 14.00
CA LEU A 91 -10.61 14.90 13.87
C LEU A 91 -11.50 16.16 13.97
N ARG A 92 -12.84 16.04 14.13
CA ARG A 92 -13.74 17.18 14.37
C ARG A 92 -13.32 18.09 15.55
N PRO A 93 -12.85 17.58 16.70
CA PRO A 93 -12.51 18.44 17.83
C PRO A 93 -11.16 19.16 17.69
N MET A 94 -10.30 18.76 16.74
CA MET A 94 -9.02 19.43 16.50
C MET A 94 -9.09 20.56 15.45
N PHE A 95 -10.17 20.63 14.66
CA PHE A 95 -10.38 21.68 13.67
C PHE A 95 -11.47 22.65 14.12
N THR A 96 -11.10 23.91 14.35
CA THR A 96 -11.98 25.01 14.80
C THR A 96 -13.04 25.42 13.77
N HIS A 97 -12.90 25.02 12.50
CA HIS A 97 -13.86 25.30 11.42
C HIS A 97 -14.26 24.03 10.64
N VAL A 98 -15.56 23.72 10.64
CA VAL A 98 -16.18 22.56 9.96
C VAL A 98 -16.02 22.62 8.42
N VAL A 99 -15.87 23.82 7.86
CA VAL A 99 -15.82 24.09 6.42
C VAL A 99 -14.46 23.72 5.81
N ASP A 100 -13.36 23.93 6.54
CA ASP A 100 -12.02 23.49 6.13
C ASP A 100 -11.88 21.97 6.19
N TYR A 101 -12.48 21.33 7.20
CA TYR A 101 -12.52 19.88 7.33
C TYR A 101 -13.26 19.23 6.17
N LEU A 102 -14.44 19.75 5.80
CA LEU A 102 -15.17 19.27 4.63
C LEU A 102 -14.45 19.55 3.30
N THR A 103 -13.68 20.63 3.18
CA THR A 103 -13.03 20.99 1.91
C THR A 103 -11.69 20.26 1.71
N TYR A 104 -10.96 19.96 2.79
CA TYR A 104 -9.66 19.30 2.73
C TYR A 104 -9.70 17.79 2.96
N VAL A 105 -10.57 17.29 3.84
CA VAL A 105 -10.58 15.88 4.26
C VAL A 105 -11.68 15.08 3.54
N TYR A 106 -12.78 15.72 3.18
CA TYR A 106 -13.83 15.07 2.39
C TYR A 106 -13.30 14.78 0.97
N ASN A 107 -13.30 13.50 0.59
CA ASN A 107 -12.95 13.00 -0.76
C ASN A 107 -11.47 13.04 -1.21
N LYS A 108 -10.55 13.73 -0.51
CA LYS A 108 -9.12 13.71 -0.92
C LYS A 108 -8.38 12.41 -0.60
N TRP A 109 -8.95 11.57 0.26
CA TRP A 109 -8.39 10.23 0.54
C TRP A 109 -8.23 9.41 -0.77
N VAL A 110 -9.16 9.55 -1.72
CA VAL A 110 -9.09 8.88 -3.04
C VAL A 110 -7.86 9.35 -3.83
N ILE A 111 -7.57 10.66 -3.81
CA ILE A 111 -6.40 11.23 -4.49
C ILE A 111 -5.12 10.72 -3.85
N LEU A 112 -5.06 10.64 -2.52
CA LEU A 112 -3.91 10.05 -1.81
C LEU A 112 -3.71 8.58 -2.16
N LEU A 113 -4.79 7.79 -2.26
CA LEU A 113 -4.71 6.40 -2.74
C LEU A 113 -4.18 6.30 -4.16
N LEU A 114 -4.63 7.18 -5.04
CA LEU A 114 -4.23 7.18 -6.45
C LEU A 114 -2.74 7.53 -6.57
N ILE A 115 -2.27 8.53 -5.82
CA ILE A 115 -0.85 8.86 -5.72
C ILE A 115 -0.05 7.69 -5.14
N ALA A 116 -0.52 7.06 -4.05
CA ALA A 116 0.12 5.89 -3.45
C ALA A 116 0.28 4.75 -4.46
N ALA A 117 -0.80 4.39 -5.14
CA ALA A 117 -0.81 3.32 -6.13
C ALA A 117 0.14 3.59 -7.30
N LEU A 118 0.19 4.84 -7.80
CA LEU A 118 1.13 5.23 -8.85
C LEU A 118 2.58 5.15 -8.39
N LEU A 119 2.91 5.63 -7.18
CA LEU A 119 4.25 5.52 -6.62
C LEU A 119 4.66 4.06 -6.41
N GLU A 120 3.73 3.23 -5.93
CA GLU A 120 3.98 1.82 -5.71
C GLU A 120 4.23 1.09 -7.04
N MET A 121 3.38 1.32 -8.05
CA MET A 121 3.53 0.74 -9.39
C MET A 121 4.85 1.16 -10.04
N TYR A 122 5.21 2.44 -9.97
CA TYR A 122 6.49 2.94 -10.48
C TYR A 122 7.68 2.24 -9.82
N THR A 123 7.62 2.10 -8.48
CA THR A 123 8.70 1.48 -7.72
C THR A 123 8.81 -0.02 -8.03
N MET A 124 7.68 -0.72 -8.13
CA MET A 124 7.62 -2.13 -8.54
C MET A 124 8.20 -2.35 -9.93
N HIS A 125 7.78 -1.55 -10.91
CA HIS A 125 8.27 -1.66 -12.29
C HIS A 125 9.79 -1.42 -12.35
N ARG A 126 10.29 -0.40 -11.64
CA ARG A 126 11.72 -0.09 -11.60
C ARG A 126 12.52 -1.21 -10.92
N ILE A 127 12.05 -1.76 -9.80
CA ILE A 127 12.71 -2.90 -9.12
C ILE A 127 12.81 -4.10 -10.07
N SER A 128 11.72 -4.44 -10.77
CA SER A 128 11.72 -5.56 -11.72
C SER A 128 12.72 -5.33 -12.86
N SER A 129 12.81 -4.12 -13.41
CA SER A 129 13.77 -3.81 -14.48
C SER A 129 15.24 -3.91 -14.04
N GLU A 130 15.56 -3.54 -12.80
CA GLU A 130 16.91 -3.66 -12.23
C GLU A 130 17.29 -5.13 -11.96
N LEU A 131 16.32 -5.93 -11.50
CA LEU A 131 16.49 -7.37 -11.31
C LEU A 131 16.72 -8.10 -12.64
N GLU A 132 16.00 -7.70 -13.69
CA GLU A 132 16.14 -8.28 -15.03
C GLU A 132 17.49 -7.94 -15.67
N LYS A 133 17.96 -6.69 -15.52
CA LYS A 133 19.31 -6.29 -15.92
C LYS A 133 20.39 -7.10 -15.20
N GLY A 134 20.27 -7.28 -13.88
CA GLY A 134 21.20 -8.11 -13.09
C GLY A 134 21.24 -9.58 -13.55
N LYS A 135 20.10 -10.12 -14.01
CA LYS A 135 20.01 -11.48 -14.55
C LYS A 135 20.64 -11.62 -15.94
N SER A 136 20.50 -10.59 -16.78
CA SER A 136 21.11 -10.55 -18.13
C SER A 136 22.64 -10.44 -18.11
N ILE A 137 23.21 -9.76 -17.12
CA ILE A 137 24.67 -9.52 -17.01
C ILE A 137 25.41 -10.76 -16.44
N ASN A 138 24.73 -11.67 -15.74
CA ASN A 138 25.35 -12.88 -15.19
C ASN A 138 24.55 -14.17 -15.50
N PRO A 139 24.57 -14.65 -16.75
CA PRO A 139 23.81 -15.84 -17.16
C PRO A 139 24.35 -17.17 -16.59
N LYS A 140 25.49 -17.20 -15.90
CA LYS A 140 26.17 -18.46 -15.52
C LYS A 140 25.89 -18.99 -14.11
N LYS A 141 25.18 -18.28 -13.23
CA LYS A 141 25.03 -18.71 -11.82
C LYS A 141 23.80 -19.58 -11.50
N HIS A 142 22.98 -19.94 -12.48
CA HIS A 142 21.75 -20.69 -12.24
C HIS A 142 21.73 -22.13 -12.78
N LYS A 143 22.89 -22.66 -13.21
CA LYS A 143 23.02 -24.03 -13.76
C LYS A 143 24.01 -24.93 -13.01
N SER A 144 24.44 -24.55 -11.82
CA SER A 144 25.29 -25.38 -10.95
C SER A 144 24.60 -25.64 -9.63
#